data_AF-A0A959UP36-F1
#
_entry.id   AF-A0A959UP36-F1
#
_cell.length_a   1.000
_cell.length_b   1.000
_cell.length_c   1.000
_cell.angle_alpha   90.00
_cell.angle_beta   90.00
_cell.angle_gamma   90.00
#
_symmetry.space_group_name_H-M   'P 1'
#
loop_
_entity.id
_entity.type
_entity.pdbx_description
1 polymer ?
#
loop_
_entity_poly.entity_id
_entity_poly.type
_entity_poly.pdbx_seq_one_letter_code
_entity_poly.pdbx_strand_id
1 'polypeptide(L)'
;MQDVHGLVRRGLVKKYRRRSGNLTALKGRIDWPIHLRDNLLHKERFHVQHQVYDRDHLLHALLKQALGIVRRTTVAPLIAGRVDDVSWAFEEVTDLVLDRRALERIRLDRKTKPYARAVDLARMIVLGHSPDVHAGDMPLVGLLFNMNDLFERFVLRVLHRAADAHPELDVDVTGQARVPFWARKVIKPDIVLRVKREEAVETVIMDTKWKVPRDGQPADADLKQMFAYNVQLGSTRSVLLYPSSEGLKPTASNYHAGHWTSHVEHGCGLAYADLFDEGGKLRPEAGGQLLTELLIQ
;
A
#
# COMPACT_ATOMS: atom_id res chain seq x y z
N MET A 1 -12.95 -4.92 6.40
CA MET A 1 -14.01 -5.79 6.96
C MET A 1 -13.45 -6.89 7.86
N GLN A 2 -12.69 -7.86 7.33
CA GLN A 2 -12.12 -8.96 8.12
C GLN A 2 -11.33 -8.48 9.35
N ASP A 3 -10.50 -7.45 9.20
CA ASP A 3 -9.73 -6.90 10.32
C ASP A 3 -10.63 -6.35 11.43
N VAL A 4 -11.68 -5.58 11.07
CA VAL A 4 -12.65 -5.03 12.04
C VAL A 4 -13.42 -6.15 12.74
N HIS A 5 -13.83 -7.19 12.02
CA HIS A 5 -14.49 -8.37 12.61
C HIS A 5 -13.61 -9.05 13.66
N GLY A 6 -12.31 -9.20 13.36
CA GLY A 6 -11.33 -9.70 14.30
C GLY A 6 -11.18 -8.84 15.56
N LEU A 7 -11.26 -7.51 15.41
CA LEU A 7 -11.22 -6.57 16.54
C LEU A 7 -12.47 -6.67 17.41
N VAL A 8 -13.66 -6.74 16.81
CA VAL A 8 -14.92 -6.90 17.54
C VAL A 8 -14.92 -8.20 18.36
N ARG A 9 -14.50 -9.32 17.75
CA ARG A 9 -14.39 -10.62 18.43
C ARG A 9 -13.41 -10.62 19.61
N ARG A 10 -12.30 -9.86 19.52
CA ARG A 10 -11.33 -9.73 20.61
C ARG A 10 -11.77 -8.75 21.72
N GLY A 11 -12.81 -7.98 21.45
CA GLY A 11 -13.26 -6.89 22.31
C GLY A 11 -12.63 -5.55 21.92
N LEU A 12 -13.48 -4.55 21.69
CA LEU A 12 -13.04 -3.20 21.36
C LEU A 12 -12.35 -2.52 22.55
N VAL A 13 -11.27 -1.81 22.28
CA VAL A 13 -10.50 -1.10 23.31
C VAL A 13 -11.31 0.05 23.90
N LYS A 14 -11.13 0.31 25.19
CA LYS A 14 -11.68 1.50 25.85
C LYS A 14 -10.55 2.49 26.12
N LYS A 15 -10.85 3.78 26.09
CA LYS A 15 -9.91 4.84 26.46
C LYS A 15 -10.54 5.75 27.51
N TYR A 16 -9.68 6.30 28.36
CA TYR A 16 -10.08 7.36 29.28
C TYR A 16 -10.21 8.66 28.50
N ARG A 17 -11.37 9.31 28.59
CA ARG A 17 -11.57 10.68 28.11
C ARG A 17 -12.15 11.55 29.21
N ARG A 18 -11.81 12.85 29.18
CA ARG A 18 -12.38 13.82 30.10
C ARG A 18 -13.72 14.29 29.56
N ARG A 19 -14.74 14.29 30.41
CA ARG A 19 -16.06 14.85 30.15
C ARG A 19 -16.30 15.98 31.15
N SER A 20 -16.70 17.13 30.62
CA SER A 20 -17.11 18.29 31.41
C SER A 20 -18.61 18.49 31.22
N GLY A 21 -19.32 18.84 32.29
CA GLY A 21 -20.75 19.13 32.19
C GLY A 21 -21.38 19.58 33.51
N ASN A 22 -22.57 20.17 33.40
CA ASN A 22 -23.32 20.70 34.52
C ASN A 22 -24.42 19.71 34.97
N LEU A 23 -24.10 18.90 35.98
CA LEU A 23 -24.89 17.75 36.43
C LEU A 23 -25.61 18.03 37.75
N THR A 24 -26.66 17.28 38.09
CA THR A 24 -27.36 17.40 39.38
C THR A 24 -26.67 16.66 40.53
N ALA A 25 -25.59 15.93 40.24
CA ALA A 25 -24.82 15.18 41.21
C ALA A 25 -23.32 15.47 41.07
N LEU A 26 -22.63 15.55 42.20
CA LEU A 26 -21.18 15.74 42.23
C LEU A 26 -20.47 14.45 41.81
N LYS A 27 -19.97 14.42 40.57
CA LYS A 27 -19.20 13.30 40.02
C LYS A 27 -17.86 13.81 39.48
N GLY A 28 -16.76 13.44 40.15
CA GLY A 28 -15.42 13.90 39.80
C GLY A 28 -15.06 15.24 40.46
N ARG A 29 -14.33 16.10 39.74
CA ARG A 29 -13.81 17.38 40.25
C ARG A 29 -14.70 18.54 39.80
N ILE A 30 -14.99 19.50 40.69
CA ILE A 30 -15.69 20.74 40.32
C ILE A 30 -14.77 21.65 39.50
N ASP A 31 -15.30 22.17 38.40
CA ASP A 31 -14.69 23.26 37.63
C ASP A 31 -15.13 24.59 38.23
N TRP A 32 -14.41 25.06 39.26
CA TRP A 32 -14.81 26.23 40.05
C TRP A 32 -15.09 27.50 39.22
N PRO A 33 -14.24 27.88 38.25
CA PRO A 33 -14.51 29.05 37.41
C PRO A 33 -15.86 28.97 36.69
N ILE A 34 -16.18 27.82 36.08
CA ILE A 34 -17.42 27.67 35.31
C ILE A 34 -18.62 27.47 36.25
N HIS A 35 -18.44 26.71 37.33
CA HIS A 35 -19.48 26.44 38.33
C HIS A 35 -19.97 27.73 39.01
N LEU A 36 -19.06 28.58 39.45
CA LEU A 36 -19.40 29.87 40.06
C LEU A 36 -20.04 30.84 39.05
N ARG A 37 -19.82 30.66 37.74
CA ARG A 37 -20.48 31.48 36.73
C ARG A 37 -21.91 30.98 36.45
N ASP A 38 -22.07 29.68 36.27
CA ASP A 38 -23.31 29.11 35.73
C ASP A 38 -24.32 28.70 36.83
N ASN A 39 -23.87 28.47 38.07
CA ASN A 39 -24.69 27.84 39.12
C ASN A 39 -24.90 28.66 40.41
N LEU A 40 -24.65 29.98 40.41
CA LEU A 40 -24.87 30.82 41.60
C LEU A 40 -26.31 30.74 42.14
N LEU A 41 -27.29 30.64 41.24
CA LEU A 41 -28.72 30.52 41.56
C LEU A 41 -29.25 29.08 41.38
N HIS A 42 -28.42 28.16 40.86
CA HIS A 42 -28.77 26.77 40.60
C HIS A 42 -27.99 25.83 41.52
N LYS A 43 -28.28 25.89 42.82
CA LYS A 43 -27.58 25.12 43.87
C LYS A 43 -27.77 23.61 43.74
N GLU A 44 -28.78 23.19 42.98
CA GLU A 44 -29.07 21.81 42.60
C GLU A 44 -28.15 21.25 41.50
N ARG A 45 -27.22 22.06 40.96
CA ARG A 45 -26.33 21.66 39.86
C ARG A 45 -24.85 21.90 40.19
N PHE A 46 -23.98 21.05 39.67
CA PHE A 46 -22.53 21.09 39.82
C PHE A 46 -21.88 21.02 38.45
N HIS A 47 -21.05 22.02 38.12
CA HIS A 47 -20.22 21.95 36.92
C HIS A 47 -18.98 21.12 37.22
N VAL A 48 -18.93 19.90 36.69
CA VAL A 48 -17.92 18.90 37.05
C VAL A 48 -17.15 18.41 35.82
N GLN A 49 -15.87 18.14 36.03
CA GLN A 49 -14.99 17.40 35.14
C GLN A 49 -14.75 16.01 35.71
N HIS A 50 -15.07 14.98 34.94
CA HIS A 50 -14.79 13.58 35.30
C HIS A 50 -14.22 12.81 34.12
N GLN A 51 -13.60 11.68 34.41
CA GLN A 51 -13.12 10.76 33.39
C GLN A 51 -14.17 9.68 33.13
N VAL A 52 -14.36 9.36 31.86
CA VAL A 52 -15.19 8.23 31.40
C VAL A 52 -14.26 7.24 30.69
N TYR A 53 -14.48 5.95 30.94
CA TYR A 53 -13.77 4.85 30.29
C TYR A 53 -14.72 4.14 29.33
N ASP A 54 -14.76 4.61 28.09
CA ASP A 54 -15.70 4.16 27.06
C ASP A 54 -14.97 3.87 25.73
N ARG A 55 -15.75 3.48 24.72
CA ARG A 55 -15.27 3.20 23.36
C ARG A 55 -15.33 4.43 22.44
N ASP A 56 -15.81 5.56 22.94
CA ASP A 56 -16.08 6.75 22.15
C ASP A 56 -14.83 7.61 22.02
N HIS A 57 -13.98 7.25 21.05
CA HIS A 57 -12.74 7.92 20.78
C HIS A 57 -12.38 7.93 19.29
N LEU A 58 -11.47 8.83 18.91
CA LEU A 58 -11.10 9.14 17.52
C LEU A 58 -10.80 7.91 16.63
N LEU A 59 -10.12 6.91 17.18
CA LEU A 59 -9.78 5.69 16.45
C LEU A 59 -11.01 4.87 16.05
N HIS A 60 -12.05 4.82 16.90
CA HIS A 60 -13.29 4.13 16.57
C HIS A 60 -14.20 5.01 15.71
N ALA A 61 -14.17 6.34 15.88
CA ALA A 61 -14.86 7.26 14.97
C ALA A 61 -14.36 7.10 13.53
N LEU A 62 -13.03 6.93 13.34
CA LEU A 62 -12.43 6.61 12.04
C LEU A 62 -12.97 5.31 11.46
N LEU A 63 -12.99 4.23 12.24
CA LEU A 63 -13.52 2.95 11.78
C LEU A 63 -15.01 3.05 11.44
N LYS A 64 -15.82 3.70 12.28
CA LYS A 64 -17.25 3.94 12.05
C LYS A 64 -17.47 4.70 10.75
N GLN A 65 -16.74 5.80 10.53
CA GLN A 65 -16.84 6.60 9.31
C GLN A 65 -16.46 5.79 8.07
N ALA A 66 -15.34 5.04 8.12
CA ALA A 66 -14.92 4.19 7.00
C ALA A 66 -15.93 3.08 6.68
N LEU A 67 -16.50 2.43 7.71
CA LEU A 67 -17.57 1.44 7.53
C LEU A 67 -18.81 2.07 6.87
N GLY A 68 -19.22 3.26 7.34
CA GLY A 68 -20.33 4.00 6.75
C GLY A 68 -20.11 4.37 5.29
N ILE A 69 -18.88 4.77 4.93
CA ILE A 69 -18.50 5.03 3.53
C ILE A 69 -18.62 3.75 2.71
N VAL A 70 -17.99 2.66 3.14
CA VAL A 70 -18.05 1.36 2.43
C VAL A 70 -19.49 0.91 2.26
N ARG A 71 -20.33 1.06 3.28
CA ARG A 71 -21.75 0.70 3.21
C ARG A 71 -22.50 1.49 2.15
N ARG A 72 -22.22 2.79 2.00
CA ARG A 72 -22.88 3.66 1.02
C ARG A 72 -22.38 3.45 -0.40
N THR A 73 -21.13 3.02 -0.58
CA THR A 73 -20.50 2.92 -1.91
C THR A 73 -20.43 1.50 -2.45
N THR A 74 -20.63 0.47 -1.63
CA THR A 74 -20.57 -0.92 -2.08
C THR A 74 -21.81 -1.32 -2.87
N VAL A 75 -21.61 -1.95 -4.02
CA VAL A 75 -22.68 -2.61 -4.79
C VAL A 75 -22.81 -4.10 -4.48
N ALA A 76 -21.82 -4.69 -3.81
CA ALA A 76 -21.79 -6.12 -3.49
C ALA A 76 -22.57 -6.42 -2.19
N PRO A 77 -23.65 -7.23 -2.23
CA PRO A 77 -24.46 -7.54 -1.05
C PRO A 77 -23.67 -8.22 0.07
N LEU A 78 -22.70 -9.07 -0.29
CA LEU A 78 -21.83 -9.75 0.68
C LEU A 78 -20.99 -8.77 1.50
N ILE A 79 -20.47 -7.72 0.87
CA ILE A 79 -19.69 -6.68 1.56
C ILE A 79 -20.64 -5.86 2.43
N ALA A 80 -21.81 -5.52 1.90
CA ALA A 80 -22.84 -4.76 2.60
C ALA A 80 -23.24 -5.48 3.91
N GLY A 81 -23.62 -6.76 3.86
CA GLY A 81 -23.99 -7.53 5.05
C GLY A 81 -22.86 -7.63 6.07
N ARG A 82 -21.62 -7.84 5.62
CA ARG A 82 -20.44 -7.85 6.51
C ARG A 82 -20.19 -6.51 7.20
N VAL A 83 -20.62 -5.39 6.61
CA VAL A 83 -20.55 -4.07 7.27
C VAL A 83 -21.58 -3.99 8.37
N ASP A 84 -22.81 -4.42 8.10
CA ASP A 84 -23.89 -4.40 9.10
C ASP A 84 -23.53 -5.26 10.32
N ASP A 85 -22.95 -6.45 10.09
CA ASP A 85 -22.51 -7.40 11.13
C ASP A 85 -21.53 -6.81 12.16
N VAL A 86 -20.78 -5.77 11.80
CA VAL A 86 -19.79 -5.13 12.68
C VAL A 86 -20.17 -3.71 13.08
N SER A 87 -21.15 -3.09 12.41
CA SER A 87 -21.51 -1.68 12.62
C SER A 87 -22.15 -1.45 14.00
N TRP A 88 -22.93 -2.42 14.49
CA TRP A 88 -23.55 -2.36 15.83
C TRP A 88 -22.52 -2.11 16.94
N ALA A 89 -21.29 -2.61 16.78
CA ALA A 89 -20.23 -2.46 17.78
C ALA A 89 -19.74 -1.01 17.94
N PHE A 90 -20.12 -0.12 17.02
CA PHE A 90 -19.73 1.29 16.97
C PHE A 90 -20.91 2.26 17.12
N GLU A 91 -22.12 1.79 17.48
CA GLU A 91 -23.31 2.65 17.62
C GLU A 91 -23.14 3.76 18.66
N GLU A 92 -22.52 3.44 19.81
CA GLU A 92 -22.26 4.40 20.89
C GLU A 92 -21.11 5.39 20.58
N VAL A 93 -20.44 5.24 19.43
CA VAL A 93 -19.34 6.11 19.05
C VAL A 93 -19.89 7.34 18.34
N THR A 94 -19.47 8.52 18.79
CA THR A 94 -19.93 9.80 18.25
C THR A 94 -19.47 9.95 16.80
N ASP A 95 -20.38 10.38 15.92
CA ASP A 95 -20.05 10.71 14.54
C ASP A 95 -19.21 11.99 14.50
N LEU A 96 -18.02 11.89 13.93
CA LEU A 96 -17.09 13.00 13.77
C LEU A 96 -16.75 13.14 12.30
N VAL A 97 -16.78 14.37 11.80
CA VAL A 97 -16.20 14.69 10.49
C VAL A 97 -14.69 14.72 10.66
N LEU A 98 -14.01 13.68 10.17
CA LEU A 98 -12.55 13.59 10.27
C LEU A 98 -11.89 14.26 9.08
N ASP A 99 -11.26 15.40 9.33
CA ASP A 99 -10.35 16.04 8.40
C ASP A 99 -8.96 15.38 8.41
N ARG A 100 -8.10 15.74 7.46
CA ARG A 100 -6.72 15.21 7.37
C ARG A 100 -5.95 15.39 8.69
N ARG A 101 -6.09 16.54 9.35
CA ARG A 101 -5.43 16.85 10.63
C ARG A 101 -5.92 15.95 11.77
N ALA A 102 -7.20 15.60 11.81
CA ALA A 102 -7.75 14.63 12.76
C ALA A 102 -7.13 13.24 12.55
N LEU A 103 -6.98 12.80 11.30
CA LEU A 103 -6.39 11.50 10.98
C LEU A 103 -4.91 11.39 11.38
N GLU A 104 -4.15 12.47 11.24
CA GLU A 104 -2.73 12.55 11.65
C GLU A 104 -2.55 12.47 13.18
N ARG A 105 -3.54 12.91 13.96
CA ARG A 105 -3.53 12.81 15.43
C ARG A 105 -3.72 11.38 15.95
N ILE A 106 -4.22 10.46 15.12
CA ILE A 106 -4.41 9.06 15.51
C ILE A 106 -3.04 8.38 15.62
N ARG A 107 -2.59 8.18 16.86
CA ARG A 107 -1.37 7.42 17.18
C ARG A 107 -1.74 6.09 17.83
N LEU A 108 -1.12 5.02 17.34
CA LEU A 108 -1.28 3.68 17.88
C LEU A 108 -0.28 3.46 19.02
N ASP A 109 -0.77 2.83 20.08
CA ASP A 109 -0.04 2.41 21.26
C ASP A 109 -0.02 0.87 21.35
N ARG A 110 0.59 0.32 22.41
CA ARG A 110 0.67 -1.13 22.64
C ARG A 110 -0.71 -1.81 22.65
N LYS A 111 -1.76 -1.16 23.17
CA LYS A 111 -3.12 -1.72 23.26
C LYS A 111 -3.85 -1.66 21.92
N THR A 112 -3.52 -0.67 21.09
CA THR A 112 -4.16 -0.41 19.80
C THR A 112 -3.34 -0.93 18.61
N LYS A 113 -2.17 -1.53 18.84
CA LYS A 113 -1.36 -2.22 17.80
C LYS A 113 -2.17 -3.19 16.93
N PRO A 114 -3.11 -4.00 17.45
CA PRO A 114 -3.94 -4.88 16.62
C PRO A 114 -4.81 -4.12 15.59
N TYR A 115 -5.05 -2.83 15.78
CA TYR A 115 -5.89 -2.00 14.91
C TYR A 115 -5.13 -1.47 13.69
N ALA A 116 -3.80 -1.63 13.62
CA ALA A 116 -2.96 -0.97 12.61
C ALA A 116 -3.50 -1.12 11.18
N ARG A 117 -3.72 -2.36 10.74
CA ARG A 117 -4.23 -2.63 9.39
C ARG A 117 -5.62 -2.05 9.14
N ALA A 118 -6.53 -2.17 10.10
CA ALA A 118 -7.87 -1.61 10.00
C ALA A 118 -7.85 -0.08 9.92
N VAL A 119 -6.96 0.56 10.69
CA VAL A 119 -6.78 2.01 10.71
C VAL A 119 -6.16 2.51 9.41
N ASP A 120 -5.17 1.81 8.86
CA ASP A 120 -4.55 2.18 7.58
C ASP A 120 -5.56 2.11 6.44
N LEU A 121 -6.34 1.03 6.36
CA LEU A 121 -7.42 0.90 5.39
C LEU A 121 -8.51 1.97 5.59
N ALA A 122 -8.91 2.23 6.84
CA ALA A 122 -9.90 3.25 7.13
C ALA A 122 -9.44 4.65 6.75
N ARG A 123 -8.15 4.98 6.98
CA ARG A 123 -7.54 6.23 6.51
C ARG A 123 -7.61 6.35 5.00
N MET A 124 -7.25 5.30 4.27
CA MET A 124 -7.30 5.30 2.80
C MET A 124 -8.73 5.53 2.29
N ILE A 125 -9.72 4.85 2.88
CA ILE A 125 -11.14 5.00 2.53
C ILE A 125 -11.64 6.42 2.81
N VAL A 126 -11.39 6.93 4.02
CA VAL A 126 -11.87 8.27 4.42
C VAL A 126 -11.20 9.38 3.61
N LEU A 127 -9.88 9.30 3.37
CA LEU A 127 -9.17 10.28 2.56
C LEU A 127 -9.59 10.23 1.08
N GLY A 128 -9.79 9.03 0.54
CA GLY A 128 -10.26 8.84 -0.85
C GLY A 128 -11.71 9.26 -1.07
N HIS A 129 -12.50 9.44 0.00
CA HIS A 129 -13.89 9.89 -0.02
C HIS A 129 -14.05 11.36 0.42
N SER A 130 -12.96 12.09 0.67
CA SER A 130 -13.05 13.46 1.17
C SER A 130 -13.68 14.37 0.10
N PRO A 131 -14.79 15.07 0.42
CA PRO A 131 -15.50 15.93 -0.53
C PRO A 131 -14.68 17.14 -0.99
N ASP A 132 -13.63 17.53 -0.26
CA ASP A 132 -12.73 18.64 -0.64
C ASP A 132 -11.99 18.41 -1.98
N VAL A 133 -11.99 17.18 -2.50
CA VAL A 133 -11.32 16.83 -3.79
C VAL A 133 -12.32 16.63 -4.93
N HIS A 134 -13.61 16.50 -4.65
CA HIS A 134 -14.62 16.12 -5.65
C HIS A 134 -15.83 17.05 -5.62
N ALA A 135 -15.88 17.99 -6.56
CA ALA A 135 -17.11 18.70 -6.89
C ALA A 135 -18.00 17.77 -7.76
N GLY A 136 -18.96 17.08 -7.13
CA GLY A 136 -19.96 16.27 -7.82
C GLY A 136 -20.77 15.37 -6.89
N ASP A 137 -22.05 15.16 -7.21
CA ASP A 137 -23.04 14.38 -6.42
C ASP A 137 -22.79 12.86 -6.39
N MET A 138 -21.69 12.38 -6.96
CA MET A 138 -21.35 10.96 -6.97
C MET A 138 -20.11 10.73 -6.11
N PRO A 139 -20.26 10.21 -4.88
CA PRO A 139 -19.13 9.97 -4.00
C PRO A 139 -18.37 8.72 -4.44
N LEU A 140 -17.54 8.85 -5.48
CA LEU A 140 -16.64 7.79 -5.90
C LEU A 140 -15.48 7.71 -4.90
N VAL A 141 -15.28 6.56 -4.25
CA VAL A 141 -14.03 6.29 -3.52
C VAL A 141 -12.97 5.97 -4.57
N GLY A 142 -12.35 7.01 -5.11
CA GLY A 142 -11.27 6.88 -6.08
C GLY A 142 -9.93 6.79 -5.37
N LEU A 143 -9.36 5.58 -5.28
CA LEU A 143 -7.96 5.43 -4.87
C LEU A 143 -7.09 5.43 -6.11
N LEU A 144 -6.55 6.59 -6.45
CA LEU A 144 -5.65 6.74 -7.59
C LEU A 144 -4.23 6.32 -7.17
N PHE A 145 -3.74 5.23 -7.74
CA PHE A 145 -2.36 4.80 -7.60
C PHE A 145 -1.59 5.09 -8.87
N ASN A 146 -0.33 5.49 -8.74
CA ASN A 146 0.62 5.38 -9.84
C ASN A 146 0.90 3.88 -10.08
N MET A 147 0.27 3.31 -11.10
CA MET A 147 0.36 1.87 -11.38
C MET A 147 1.76 1.43 -11.79
N ASN A 148 2.58 2.33 -12.38
CA ASN A 148 3.99 2.02 -12.66
C ASN A 148 4.75 1.78 -11.35
N ASP A 149 4.70 2.73 -10.41
CA ASP A 149 5.38 2.61 -9.11
C ASP A 149 4.87 1.40 -8.30
N LEU A 150 3.56 1.12 -8.40
CA LEU A 150 2.96 -0.02 -7.70
C LEU A 150 3.45 -1.34 -8.28
N PHE A 151 3.46 -1.47 -9.61
CA PHE A 151 3.91 -2.68 -10.29
C PHE A 151 5.40 -2.94 -10.06
N GLU A 152 6.24 -1.90 -10.18
CA GLU A 152 7.67 -1.95 -9.87
C GLU A 152 7.92 -2.53 -8.47
N ARG A 153 7.31 -1.92 -7.44
CA ARG A 153 7.48 -2.33 -6.04
C ARG A 153 6.90 -3.72 -5.76
N PHE A 154 5.82 -4.07 -6.46
CA PHE A 154 5.19 -5.38 -6.32
C PHE A 154 6.11 -6.48 -6.86
N VAL A 155 6.59 -6.34 -8.10
CA VAL A 155 7.54 -7.27 -8.72
C VAL A 155 8.80 -7.39 -7.88
N LEU A 156 9.39 -6.27 -7.45
CA LEU A 156 10.58 -6.27 -6.60
C LEU A 156 10.37 -7.12 -5.34
N ARG A 157 9.22 -6.97 -4.67
CA ARG A 157 8.89 -7.75 -3.47
C ARG A 157 8.64 -9.23 -3.76
N VAL A 158 8.04 -9.55 -4.91
CA VAL A 158 7.84 -10.93 -5.36
C VAL A 158 9.20 -11.60 -5.61
N LEU A 159 10.11 -10.93 -6.31
CA LEU A 159 11.46 -11.44 -6.59
C LEU A 159 12.31 -11.59 -5.32
N HIS A 160 12.25 -10.64 -4.39
CA HIS A 160 12.92 -10.78 -3.09
C HIS A 160 12.45 -12.04 -2.34
N ARG A 161 11.14 -12.26 -2.26
CA ARG A 161 10.59 -13.45 -1.59
C ARG A 161 10.99 -14.73 -2.30
N ALA A 162 11.08 -14.71 -3.63
CA ALA A 162 11.52 -15.84 -4.42
C ALA A 162 13.01 -16.14 -4.16
N ALA A 163 13.87 -15.13 -4.16
CA ALA A 163 15.29 -15.30 -3.85
C ALA A 163 15.52 -15.81 -2.41
N ASP A 164 14.77 -15.28 -1.43
CA ASP A 164 14.83 -15.76 -0.04
C ASP A 164 14.37 -17.22 0.10
N ALA A 165 13.39 -17.65 -0.71
CA ALA A 165 12.88 -19.01 -0.72
C ALA A 165 13.79 -20.00 -1.48
N HIS A 166 14.64 -19.49 -2.38
CA HIS A 166 15.52 -20.26 -3.25
C HIS A 166 16.99 -19.83 -3.11
N PRO A 167 17.60 -20.01 -1.93
CA PRO A 167 18.99 -19.60 -1.68
C PRO A 167 20.01 -20.32 -2.57
N GLU A 168 19.65 -21.49 -3.13
CA GLU A 168 20.45 -22.24 -4.10
C GLU A 168 20.71 -21.49 -5.41
N LEU A 169 19.89 -20.48 -5.73
CA LEU A 169 20.07 -19.66 -6.93
C LEU A 169 21.13 -18.54 -6.74
N ASP A 170 21.55 -18.28 -5.49
CA ASP A 170 22.52 -17.24 -5.09
C ASP A 170 22.34 -15.89 -5.83
N VAL A 171 21.09 -15.40 -5.79
CA VAL A 171 20.69 -14.13 -6.43
C VAL A 171 20.50 -13.04 -5.39
N ASP A 172 21.24 -11.95 -5.54
CA ASP A 172 20.97 -10.69 -4.85
C ASP A 172 20.01 -9.83 -5.68
N VAL A 173 18.84 -9.53 -5.13
CA VAL A 173 17.81 -8.70 -5.76
C VAL A 173 17.91 -7.30 -5.17
N THR A 174 18.11 -6.28 -6.02
CA THR A 174 18.14 -4.89 -5.56
C THR A 174 17.19 -4.03 -6.38
N GLY A 175 16.40 -3.20 -5.71
CA GLY A 175 15.56 -2.21 -6.36
C GLY A 175 16.27 -0.86 -6.50
N GLN A 176 15.95 -0.11 -7.55
CA GLN A 176 16.20 1.33 -7.62
C GLN A 176 17.67 1.75 -7.49
N ALA A 177 18.61 0.92 -7.98
CA ALA A 177 20.03 1.24 -7.98
C ALA A 177 20.30 2.57 -8.71
N ARG A 178 20.96 3.52 -8.03
CA ARG A 178 21.26 4.84 -8.61
C ARG A 178 22.71 4.89 -9.04
N VAL A 179 22.94 5.05 -10.34
CA VAL A 179 24.30 5.17 -10.90
C VAL A 179 24.47 6.56 -11.51
N PRO A 180 25.54 7.30 -11.19
CA PRO A 180 25.84 8.57 -11.85
C PRO A 180 25.92 8.39 -13.37
N PHE A 181 25.28 9.29 -14.12
CA PHE A 181 25.26 9.20 -15.58
C PHE A 181 25.73 10.49 -16.26
N TRP A 182 25.10 11.63 -15.95
CA TRP A 182 25.46 12.90 -16.55
C TRP A 182 25.31 14.06 -15.57
N ALA A 183 26.43 14.62 -15.11
CA ALA A 183 26.47 15.64 -14.07
C ALA A 183 25.65 15.21 -12.83
N ARG A 184 24.49 15.84 -12.59
CA ARG A 184 23.59 15.49 -11.47
C ARG A 184 22.52 14.44 -11.83
N LYS A 185 22.45 14.00 -13.09
CA LYS A 185 21.49 12.98 -13.55
C LYS A 185 22.04 11.59 -13.28
N VAL A 186 21.14 10.68 -12.92
CA VAL A 186 21.44 9.27 -12.64
C VAL A 186 20.68 8.36 -13.59
N ILE A 187 21.27 7.20 -13.88
CA ILE A 187 20.57 6.03 -14.39
C ILE A 187 20.01 5.26 -13.20
N LYS A 188 18.75 4.84 -13.32
CA LYS A 188 18.03 4.16 -12.25
C LYS A 188 17.15 3.06 -12.84
N PRO A 189 17.70 1.85 -13.02
CA PRO A 189 16.86 0.69 -13.32
C PRO A 189 15.88 0.41 -12.18
N ASP A 190 14.76 -0.18 -12.52
CA ASP A 190 13.75 -0.59 -11.55
C ASP A 190 14.30 -1.68 -10.63
N ILE A 191 14.89 -2.73 -11.22
CA ILE A 191 15.41 -3.89 -10.51
C ILE A 191 16.73 -4.34 -11.13
N VAL A 192 17.69 -4.71 -10.29
CA VAL A 192 18.98 -5.29 -10.68
C VAL A 192 19.15 -6.61 -9.93
N LEU A 193 19.31 -7.69 -10.69
CA LEU A 193 19.65 -9.01 -10.16
C LEU A 193 21.16 -9.22 -10.31
N ARG A 194 21.82 -9.66 -9.23
CA ARG A 194 23.21 -10.12 -9.28
C ARG A 194 23.24 -11.60 -8.95
N VAL A 195 23.55 -12.41 -9.94
CA VAL A 195 23.60 -13.86 -9.83
C VAL A 195 25.05 -14.24 -9.65
N LYS A 196 25.38 -14.87 -8.53
CA LYS A 196 26.73 -15.39 -8.33
C LYS A 196 26.81 -16.77 -8.96
N ARG A 197 27.63 -16.89 -10.00
CA ARG A 197 28.06 -18.17 -10.57
C ARG A 197 29.51 -18.40 -10.16
N GLU A 198 29.94 -19.66 -10.15
CA GLU A 198 31.20 -20.14 -9.55
C GLU A 198 32.38 -19.16 -9.61
N GLU A 199 32.67 -18.58 -10.80
CA GLU A 199 33.80 -17.66 -11.00
C GLU A 199 33.41 -16.24 -11.42
N ALA A 200 32.12 -15.90 -11.51
CA ALA A 200 31.67 -14.59 -12.00
C ALA A 200 30.30 -14.17 -11.46
N VAL A 201 30.12 -12.86 -11.30
CA VAL A 201 28.83 -12.26 -10.99
C VAL A 201 28.18 -11.79 -12.27
N GLU A 202 27.09 -12.45 -12.65
CA GLU A 202 26.24 -12.02 -13.76
C GLU A 202 25.26 -10.96 -13.25
N THR A 203 25.25 -9.78 -13.89
CA THR A 203 24.29 -8.72 -13.58
C THR A 203 23.19 -8.72 -14.63
N VAL A 204 21.93 -8.78 -14.20
CA VAL A 204 20.75 -8.71 -15.07
C VAL A 204 19.94 -7.50 -14.69
N ILE A 205 19.64 -6.66 -15.68
CA ILE A 205 18.92 -5.41 -15.45
C ILE A 205 17.47 -5.58 -15.88
N MET A 206 16.53 -5.13 -15.05
CA MET A 206 15.12 -5.21 -15.36
C MET A 206 14.45 -3.85 -15.25
N ASP A 207 13.55 -3.58 -16.17
CA ASP A 207 12.68 -2.41 -16.19
C ASP A 207 11.23 -2.89 -16.34
N THR A 208 10.37 -2.47 -15.43
CA THR A 208 8.99 -2.92 -15.33
C THR A 208 8.07 -1.93 -16.04
N LYS A 209 7.11 -2.44 -16.81
CA LYS A 209 6.19 -1.60 -17.59
C LYS A 209 4.76 -2.01 -17.34
N TRP A 210 3.93 -1.12 -16.81
CA TRP A 210 2.48 -1.35 -16.65
C TRP A 210 1.72 -1.10 -17.97
N LYS A 211 1.98 -1.93 -18.97
CA LYS A 211 1.30 -1.93 -20.28
C LYS A 211 1.43 -3.30 -20.94
N VAL A 212 0.51 -3.64 -21.83
CA VAL A 212 0.69 -4.78 -22.75
C VAL A 212 1.09 -4.20 -24.11
N PRO A 213 2.27 -4.56 -24.67
CA PRO A 213 2.66 -4.11 -26.00
C PRO A 213 1.66 -4.62 -27.06
N ARG A 214 1.12 -3.73 -27.90
CA ARG A 214 0.05 -4.06 -28.86
C ARG A 214 0.43 -5.13 -29.88
N ASP A 215 1.68 -5.07 -30.35
CA ASP A 215 2.21 -5.97 -31.39
C ASP A 215 3.23 -6.96 -30.82
N GLY A 216 3.28 -7.13 -29.49
CA GLY A 216 4.32 -7.90 -28.81
C GLY A 216 5.72 -7.29 -28.88
N GLN A 217 5.88 -6.10 -29.47
CA GLN A 217 7.16 -5.42 -29.63
C GLN A 217 7.35 -4.28 -28.62
N PRO A 218 8.55 -4.11 -28.06
CA PRO A 218 8.88 -3.00 -27.17
C PRO A 218 8.91 -1.67 -27.90
N ALA A 219 8.79 -0.57 -27.16
CA ALA A 219 9.05 0.74 -27.74
C ALA A 219 10.56 0.98 -27.92
N ASP A 220 10.96 1.64 -29.00
CA ASP A 220 12.36 2.01 -29.28
C ASP A 220 13.05 2.72 -28.11
N ALA A 221 12.31 3.59 -27.40
CA ALA A 221 12.83 4.31 -26.25
C ALA A 221 13.18 3.36 -25.10
N ASP A 222 12.35 2.34 -24.88
CA ASP A 222 12.58 1.32 -23.85
C ASP A 222 13.82 0.49 -24.21
N LEU A 223 13.97 0.07 -25.47
CA LEU A 223 15.16 -0.66 -25.95
C LEU A 223 16.45 0.16 -25.82
N LYS A 224 16.43 1.43 -26.21
CA LYS A 224 17.59 2.33 -26.08
C LYS A 224 17.96 2.55 -24.61
N GLN A 225 16.98 2.65 -23.73
CA GLN A 225 17.17 2.75 -22.29
C GLN A 225 17.83 1.48 -21.73
N MET A 226 17.33 0.30 -22.09
CA MET A 226 17.90 -0.98 -21.67
C MET A 226 19.35 -1.16 -22.16
N PHE A 227 19.66 -0.75 -23.40
CA PHE A 227 21.03 -0.75 -23.90
C PHE A 227 21.95 0.18 -23.07
N ALA A 228 21.50 1.40 -22.75
CA ALA A 228 22.25 2.31 -21.90
C ALA A 228 22.49 1.74 -20.49
N TYR A 229 21.48 1.05 -19.93
CA TYR A 229 21.60 0.36 -18.66
C TYR A 229 22.66 -0.74 -18.70
N ASN A 230 22.61 -1.60 -19.72
CA ASN A 230 23.59 -2.67 -19.93
C ASN A 230 25.02 -2.14 -19.90
N VAL A 231 25.31 -1.11 -20.70
CA VAL A 231 26.64 -0.50 -20.76
C VAL A 231 27.03 0.13 -19.42
N GLN A 232 26.14 0.90 -18.79
CA GLN A 232 26.48 1.65 -17.57
C GLN A 232 26.68 0.77 -16.33
N LEU A 233 25.98 -0.37 -16.25
CA LEU A 233 26.03 -1.28 -15.11
C LEU A 233 26.86 -2.55 -15.37
N GLY A 234 27.55 -2.64 -16.51
CA GLY A 234 28.39 -3.79 -16.85
C GLY A 234 27.60 -5.07 -17.07
N SER A 235 26.38 -4.95 -17.60
CA SER A 235 25.51 -6.08 -17.93
C SER A 235 25.46 -6.29 -19.44
N THR A 236 25.37 -7.55 -19.85
CA THR A 236 25.09 -7.95 -21.23
C THR A 236 23.61 -8.25 -21.43
N ARG A 237 22.84 -8.46 -20.34
CA ARG A 237 21.46 -8.91 -20.38
C ARG A 237 20.51 -7.96 -19.65
N SER A 238 19.55 -7.47 -20.41
CA SER A 238 18.45 -6.64 -19.92
C SER A 238 17.10 -7.32 -20.14
N VAL A 239 16.10 -7.03 -19.32
CA VAL A 239 14.74 -7.55 -19.48
C VAL A 239 13.71 -6.44 -19.30
N LEU A 240 12.79 -6.33 -20.26
CA LEU A 240 11.54 -5.57 -20.10
C LEU A 240 10.46 -6.51 -19.58
N LEU A 241 9.97 -6.22 -18.37
CA LEU A 241 8.96 -7.03 -17.70
C LEU A 241 7.58 -6.37 -17.78
N TYR A 242 6.62 -7.05 -18.39
CA TYR A 242 5.24 -6.61 -18.54
C TYR A 242 4.29 -7.45 -17.67
N PRO A 243 3.14 -6.93 -17.24
CA PRO A 243 2.09 -7.77 -16.67
C PRO A 243 1.50 -8.69 -17.75
N SER A 244 1.04 -9.88 -17.37
CA SER A 244 0.34 -10.80 -18.27
C SER A 244 -0.73 -11.59 -17.53
N SER A 245 -1.79 -11.94 -18.27
CA SER A 245 -2.87 -12.84 -17.85
C SER A 245 -3.16 -13.93 -18.89
N GLU A 246 -2.41 -13.97 -19.99
CA GLU A 246 -2.72 -14.80 -21.17
C GLU A 246 -1.58 -15.77 -21.53
N GLY A 247 -0.63 -16.02 -20.61
CA GLY A 247 0.44 -16.99 -20.84
C GLY A 247 1.37 -16.61 -22.01
N LEU A 248 1.58 -15.31 -22.24
CA LEU A 248 2.50 -14.81 -23.25
C LEU A 248 3.92 -15.37 -23.02
N LYS A 249 4.52 -15.86 -24.10
CA LYS A 249 5.86 -16.47 -24.03
C LYS A 249 6.95 -15.40 -23.99
N PRO A 250 7.96 -15.57 -23.14
CA PRO A 250 9.12 -14.70 -23.19
C PRO A 250 9.87 -14.82 -24.52
N THR A 251 10.49 -13.72 -24.93
CA THR A 251 11.31 -13.66 -26.16
C THR A 251 12.56 -12.85 -25.87
N ALA A 252 13.66 -13.11 -26.58
CA ALA A 252 14.88 -12.35 -26.43
C ALA A 252 15.48 -12.05 -27.79
N SER A 253 16.17 -10.92 -27.91
CA SER A 253 16.90 -10.56 -29.11
C SER A 253 18.16 -9.75 -28.74
N ASN A 254 19.23 -10.00 -29.49
CA ASN A 254 20.47 -9.25 -29.34
C ASN A 254 20.37 -7.92 -30.09
N TYR A 255 20.97 -6.89 -29.51
CA TYR A 255 21.18 -5.64 -30.23
C TYR A 255 22.17 -5.88 -31.37
N HIS A 256 21.97 -5.20 -32.50
CA HIS A 256 22.96 -5.22 -33.56
C HIS A 256 24.28 -4.64 -33.04
N ALA A 257 25.38 -5.37 -33.26
CA ALA A 257 26.71 -4.94 -32.86
C ALA A 257 27.08 -3.64 -33.58
N GLY A 258 27.27 -2.56 -32.83
CA GLY A 258 27.85 -1.32 -33.34
C GLY A 258 29.38 -1.40 -33.38
N HIS A 259 30.02 -0.44 -34.02
CA HIS A 259 31.48 -0.38 -34.16
C HIS A 259 32.26 -0.45 -32.83
N TRP A 260 31.65 -0.02 -31.72
CA TRP A 260 32.28 0.02 -30.39
C TRP A 260 31.83 -1.11 -29.45
N THR A 261 30.81 -1.88 -29.82
CA THR A 261 30.27 -2.99 -29.02
C THR A 261 30.46 -4.35 -29.70
N SER A 262 31.28 -4.42 -30.75
CA SER A 262 31.52 -5.66 -31.51
C SER A 262 32.13 -6.80 -30.69
N HIS A 263 32.68 -6.50 -29.52
CA HIS A 263 33.32 -7.48 -28.63
C HIS A 263 32.41 -7.98 -27.50
N VAL A 264 31.21 -7.42 -27.36
CA VAL A 264 30.27 -7.77 -26.30
C VAL A 264 28.85 -7.83 -26.87
N GLU A 265 28.27 -9.03 -26.89
CA GLU A 265 26.87 -9.20 -27.27
C GLU A 265 25.97 -8.70 -26.14
N HIS A 266 25.27 -7.59 -26.40
CA HIS A 266 24.23 -7.10 -25.53
C HIS A 266 22.87 -7.55 -26.05
N GLY A 267 21.94 -7.88 -25.16
CA GLY A 267 20.59 -8.27 -25.52
C GLY A 267 19.52 -7.72 -24.58
N CYS A 268 18.29 -7.73 -25.08
CA CYS A 268 17.08 -7.45 -24.32
C CYS A 268 16.10 -8.61 -24.46
N GLY A 269 15.70 -9.16 -23.32
CA GLY A 269 14.57 -10.08 -23.18
C GLY A 269 13.27 -9.33 -22.92
N LEU A 270 12.16 -9.94 -23.30
CA LEU A 270 10.80 -9.58 -22.94
C LEU A 270 10.27 -10.71 -22.07
N ALA A 271 9.88 -10.36 -20.85
CA ALA A 271 9.29 -11.30 -19.90
C ALA A 271 7.89 -10.80 -19.50
N TYR A 272 7.08 -11.75 -19.06
CA TYR A 272 5.68 -11.52 -18.76
C TYR A 272 5.36 -12.06 -17.37
N ALA A 273 5.06 -11.16 -16.45
CA ALA A 273 4.71 -11.48 -15.07
C ALA A 273 3.27 -11.97 -14.99
N ASP A 274 3.09 -13.28 -15.15
CA ASP A 274 1.84 -13.97 -14.85
C ASP A 274 1.85 -14.35 -13.36
N LEU A 275 1.25 -13.51 -12.53
CA LEU A 275 1.37 -13.60 -11.07
C LEU A 275 0.09 -14.06 -10.38
N PHE A 276 -1.06 -14.02 -11.06
CA PHE A 276 -2.35 -14.22 -10.42
C PHE A 276 -3.10 -15.40 -11.03
N ASP A 277 -3.87 -16.11 -10.20
CA ASP A 277 -4.85 -17.09 -10.67
C ASP A 277 -6.11 -16.40 -11.24
N GLU A 278 -7.01 -17.18 -11.83
CA GLU A 278 -8.30 -16.68 -12.35
C GLU A 278 -9.18 -16.03 -11.25
N GLY A 279 -8.93 -16.35 -9.98
CA GLY A 279 -9.58 -15.76 -8.81
C GLY A 279 -8.92 -14.46 -8.33
N GLY A 280 -7.88 -13.96 -9.01
CA GLY A 280 -7.14 -12.75 -8.67
C GLY A 280 -6.23 -12.90 -7.43
N LYS A 281 -5.93 -14.14 -7.01
CA LYS A 281 -4.97 -14.40 -5.92
C LYS A 281 -3.58 -14.62 -6.50
N LEU A 282 -2.58 -14.10 -5.80
CA LEU A 282 -1.18 -14.34 -6.13
C LEU A 282 -0.89 -15.84 -6.05
N ARG A 283 -0.39 -16.43 -7.15
CA ARG A 283 0.00 -17.85 -7.18
C ARG A 283 1.25 -18.04 -6.30
N PRO A 284 1.27 -19.02 -5.38
CA PRO A 284 2.40 -19.23 -4.48
C PRO A 284 3.75 -19.40 -5.20
N GLU A 285 3.75 -20.10 -6.33
CA GLU A 285 4.92 -20.46 -7.13
C GLU A 285 5.32 -19.39 -8.15
N ALA A 286 4.47 -18.39 -8.42
CA ALA A 286 4.71 -17.43 -9.50
C ALA A 286 6.00 -16.62 -9.33
N GLY A 287 6.39 -16.33 -8.09
CA GLY A 287 7.65 -15.63 -7.83
C GLY A 287 8.88 -16.45 -8.21
N GLY A 288 8.90 -17.74 -7.84
CA GLY A 288 10.00 -18.66 -8.16
C GLY A 288 10.07 -19.00 -9.64
N GLN A 289 8.91 -19.19 -10.29
CA GLN A 289 8.82 -19.38 -11.75
C GLN A 289 9.35 -18.16 -12.49
N LEU A 290 8.87 -16.96 -12.13
CA LEU A 290 9.33 -15.71 -12.75
C LEU A 290 10.85 -15.54 -12.57
N LEU A 291 11.37 -15.75 -11.35
CA LEU A 291 12.80 -15.65 -11.09
C LEU A 291 13.59 -16.65 -11.96
N THR A 292 13.14 -17.90 -12.06
CA THR A 292 13.80 -18.93 -12.86
C THR A 292 13.80 -18.58 -14.34
N GLU A 293 12.67 -18.14 -14.90
CA GLU A 293 12.56 -17.69 -16.29
C GLU A 293 13.50 -16.53 -16.60
N LEU A 294 13.65 -15.58 -15.66
CA LEU A 294 14.55 -14.43 -15.79
C LEU A 294 16.04 -14.80 -15.73
N LEU A 295 16.37 -15.97 -15.17
CA LEU A 295 17.75 -16.46 -15.08
C LEU A 295 18.18 -17.27 -16.31
N ILE A 296 17.24 -17.90 -17.02
CA ILE A 296 17.50 -18.84 -18.14
C ILE A 296 17.61 -18.13 -19.51
N GLN A 297 16.97 -16.97 -19.71
CA GLN A 297 16.94 -16.24 -21.00
C GLN A 297 18.27 -15.65 -21.45
#